data_AF-R9MWL2-F1
#
_entry.id   AF-R9MWL2-F1
#
_cell.length_a   1.000
_cell.length_b   1.000
_cell.length_c   1.000
_cell.angle_alpha   90.00
_cell.angle_beta   90.00
_cell.angle_gamma   90.00
#
_symmetry.space_group_name_H-M   'P 1'
#
loop_
_entity.id
_entity.type
_entity.pdbx_description
1 polymer ?
#
loop_
_entity_poly.entity_id
_entity_poly.type
_entity_poly.pdbx_seq_one_letter_code
_entity_poly.pdbx_strand_id
1 'polypeptide(L)'
;MKNRIKLIFLGTFFVIIICLLVYTIRRTPKCNRVHIDEMIAFGVPDEEVARKIADVVVGIGEEKIYDVTVHFDKESDEWIITYLPKRSSKDDKLSGQKVVKIRKDIGTISVFEN
;
A
#
# COMPACT_ATOMS: atom_id res chain seq x y z
N MET A 1 52.24 19.86 -20.67
CA MET A 1 50.87 19.84 -21.26
C MET A 1 49.95 18.78 -20.64
N LYS A 2 50.38 17.51 -20.51
CA LYS A 2 49.58 16.40 -19.96
C LYS A 2 48.91 16.67 -18.59
N ASN A 3 49.62 17.29 -17.65
CA ASN A 3 49.08 17.59 -16.31
C ASN A 3 48.06 18.74 -16.31
N ARG A 4 48.19 19.72 -17.22
CA ARG A 4 47.24 20.83 -17.34
C ARG A 4 45.90 20.36 -17.91
N ILE A 5 45.94 19.44 -18.87
CA ILE A 5 44.74 18.83 -19.47
C ILE A 5 43.98 18.02 -18.41
N LYS A 6 44.68 17.20 -17.61
CA LYS A 6 44.06 16.45 -16.50
C LYS A 6 43.37 17.35 -15.48
N LEU A 7 43.97 18.51 -15.18
CA LEU A 7 43.44 19.47 -14.22
C LEU A 7 42.15 20.15 -14.75
N ILE A 8 42.09 20.42 -16.06
CA ILE A 8 40.89 20.94 -16.71
C ILE A 8 39.76 19.91 -16.67
N PHE A 9 40.05 18.64 -16.98
CA PHE A 9 39.04 17.57 -16.90
C PHE A 9 38.54 17.31 -15.49
N LEU A 10 39.42 17.39 -14.49
CA LEU A 10 39.02 17.26 -13.09
C LEU A 10 38.10 18.42 -12.66
N GLY A 11 38.44 19.64 -13.06
CA GLY A 11 37.62 20.82 -12.80
C GLY A 11 36.23 20.74 -13.42
N THR A 12 36.12 20.34 -14.70
CA THR A 12 34.82 20.21 -15.35
C THR A 12 33.97 19.09 -14.74
N PHE A 13 34.59 17.98 -14.34
CA PHE A 13 33.90 16.89 -13.64
C PHE A 13 33.30 17.35 -12.30
N PHE A 14 34.07 18.11 -11.50
CA PHE A 14 33.58 18.66 -10.24
C PHE A 14 32.43 19.66 -10.45
N VAL A 15 32.51 20.51 -11.48
CA VAL A 15 31.43 21.45 -11.81
C VAL A 15 30.14 20.69 -12.18
N ILE A 16 30.24 19.63 -12.97
CA ILE A 16 29.07 18.79 -13.32
C ILE A 16 28.45 18.17 -12.07
N ILE A 17 29.26 17.64 -11.14
CA ILE A 17 28.76 17.08 -9.87
C ILE A 17 28.02 18.13 -9.05
N ILE A 18 28.57 19.35 -8.93
CA ILE A 18 27.95 20.44 -8.18
C ILE A 18 26.59 20.81 -8.81
N CYS A 19 26.53 20.92 -10.15
CA CYS A 19 25.29 21.19 -10.87
C CYS A 19 24.24 20.10 -10.64
N LEU A 20 24.65 18.83 -10.66
CA LEU A 20 23.76 17.69 -10.40
C LEU A 20 23.25 17.69 -8.96
N LEU A 21 24.11 18.00 -7.98
CA LEU A 21 23.72 18.14 -6.56
C LEU A 21 22.68 19.24 -6.35
N VAL A 22 22.90 20.42 -6.95
CA VAL A 22 21.91 21.51 -6.87
C VAL A 22 20.61 21.12 -7.55
N TYR A 23 20.69 20.42 -8.68
CA TYR A 23 19.51 19.95 -9.41
C TYR A 23 18.71 18.92 -8.58
N THR A 24 19.35 17.94 -7.96
CA THR A 24 18.68 16.92 -7.13
C THR A 24 18.06 17.52 -5.86
N ILE A 25 18.71 18.50 -5.23
CA ILE A 25 18.16 19.22 -4.07
C ILE A 25 16.93 20.03 -4.47
N ARG A 26 17.00 20.75 -5.61
CA ARG A 26 15.89 21.62 -6.07
C ARG A 26 14.72 20.85 -6.68
N ARG A 27 15.01 19.70 -7.30
CA ARG A 27 14.00 18.80 -7.85
C ARG A 27 14.04 17.50 -7.06
N THR A 28 13.49 17.54 -5.86
CA THR A 28 13.07 16.32 -5.17
C THR A 28 12.24 15.50 -6.17
N PRO A 29 12.58 14.23 -6.42
CA PRO A 29 11.77 13.40 -7.29
C PRO A 29 10.37 13.34 -6.70
N LYS A 30 9.41 13.96 -7.39
CA LYS A 30 8.00 13.78 -7.05
C LYS A 30 7.65 12.36 -7.47
N CYS A 31 7.61 11.46 -6.51
CA CYS A 31 7.01 10.15 -6.73
C CYS A 31 5.51 10.40 -6.95
N ASN A 32 5.01 10.14 -8.15
CA ASN A 32 3.57 10.23 -8.46
C ASN A 32 2.78 9.04 -7.88
N ARG A 33 3.42 8.20 -7.06
CA ARG A 33 2.75 7.13 -6.30
C ARG A 33 2.53 7.66 -4.89
N VAL A 34 1.29 7.54 -4.43
CA VAL A 34 0.93 7.72 -3.02
C VAL A 34 1.81 6.76 -2.22
N HIS A 35 2.75 7.30 -1.45
CA HIS A 35 3.50 6.52 -0.48
C HIS A 35 2.54 6.21 0.67
N ILE A 36 2.44 4.94 1.08
CA ILE A 36 1.60 4.52 2.23
C ILE A 36 1.98 5.31 3.48
N ASP A 37 3.22 5.77 3.54
CA ASP A 37 3.81 6.69 4.52
C ASP A 37 3.00 8.00 4.67
N GLU A 38 2.47 8.55 3.58
CA GLU A 38 1.56 9.71 3.60
C GLU A 38 0.12 9.31 4.00
N MET A 39 -0.24 8.02 3.91
CA MET A 39 -1.50 7.48 4.44
C MET A 39 -1.45 7.20 5.95
N ILE A 40 -0.27 7.19 6.59
CA ILE A 40 -0.11 6.98 8.04
C ILE A 40 -0.74 8.14 8.86
N ALA A 41 -1.03 9.28 8.23
CA ALA A 41 -1.77 10.38 8.86
C ALA A 41 -3.29 10.13 8.96
N PHE A 42 -3.83 9.08 8.32
CA PHE A 42 -5.19 8.64 8.59
C PHE A 42 -5.17 7.84 9.89
N GLY A 43 -5.55 8.51 10.97
CA GLY A 43 -5.80 7.85 12.24
C GLY A 43 -6.62 6.58 12.03
N VAL A 44 -6.26 5.54 12.79
CA VAL A 44 -7.04 4.33 13.06
C VAL A 44 -8.15 4.11 12.01
N PRO A 45 -7.94 3.32 10.93
CA PRO A 45 -9.00 3.09 9.96
C PRO A 45 -10.27 2.69 10.71
N ASP A 46 -11.29 3.54 10.62
CA ASP A 46 -12.60 3.22 11.15
C ASP A 46 -13.15 1.99 10.43
N GLU A 47 -14.11 1.31 11.04
CA GLU A 47 -14.73 0.10 10.49
C GLU A 47 -15.13 0.25 9.01
N GLU A 48 -15.68 1.43 8.65
CA GLU A 48 -16.09 1.75 7.29
C GLU A 48 -14.89 1.86 6.32
N VAL A 49 -13.78 2.44 6.77
CA VAL A 49 -12.57 2.58 5.96
C VAL A 49 -11.91 1.23 5.77
N ALA A 50 -11.80 0.44 6.84
CA ALA A 50 -11.27 -0.92 6.77
C ALA A 50 -12.07 -1.79 5.80
N ARG A 51 -13.40 -1.66 5.82
CA ARG A 51 -14.28 -2.34 4.86
C ARG A 51 -14.04 -1.90 3.42
N LYS A 52 -13.98 -0.59 3.15
CA LYS A 52 -13.73 -0.07 1.79
C LYS A 52 -12.39 -0.55 1.24
N ILE A 53 -11.35 -0.57 2.07
CA ILE A 53 -10.04 -1.10 1.69
C ILE A 53 -10.16 -2.59 1.35
N ALA A 54 -10.84 -3.38 2.19
CA ALA A 54 -11.04 -4.80 1.94
C ALA A 54 -11.84 -5.06 0.65
N ASP A 55 -12.89 -4.28 0.36
CA ASP A 55 -13.71 -4.42 -0.84
C ASP A 55 -12.87 -4.21 -2.12
N VAL A 56 -12.01 -3.19 -2.13
CA VAL A 56 -11.07 -2.92 -3.23
C VAL A 56 -10.07 -4.06 -3.41
N VAL A 57 -9.51 -4.58 -2.31
CA VAL A 57 -8.49 -5.63 -2.34
C VAL A 57 -9.05 -6.95 -2.86
N VAL A 58 -10.28 -7.29 -2.49
CA VAL A 58 -10.94 -8.54 -2.90
C VAL A 58 -11.56 -8.42 -4.31
N GLY A 59 -11.66 -7.20 -4.85
CA GLY A 59 -12.27 -6.94 -6.16
C GLY A 59 -13.78 -7.14 -6.16
N ILE A 60 -14.43 -6.98 -5.00
CA ILE A 60 -15.88 -7.03 -4.90
C ILE A 60 -16.40 -5.65 -5.29
N GLY A 61 -16.98 -5.56 -6.50
CA GLY A 61 -17.70 -4.36 -6.94
C GLY A 61 -18.99 -4.14 -6.14
N GLU A 62 -19.87 -3.25 -6.61
CA GLU A 62 -21.16 -2.96 -5.94
C GLU A 62 -22.13 -4.16 -5.82
N GLU A 63 -21.79 -5.29 -6.45
CA GLU A 63 -22.57 -6.51 -6.43
C GLU A 63 -22.47 -7.21 -5.06
N LYS A 64 -23.59 -7.22 -4.31
CA LYS A 64 -23.73 -7.80 -2.96
C LYS A 64 -23.75 -9.34 -2.94
N ILE A 65 -22.81 -9.99 -3.62
CA ILE A 65 -22.70 -11.47 -3.74
C ILE A 65 -22.26 -12.12 -2.41
N TYR A 66 -21.64 -11.33 -1.52
CA TYR A 66 -21.15 -11.78 -0.22
C TYR A 66 -21.94 -11.15 0.93
N ASP A 67 -22.13 -11.93 2.00
CA ASP A 67 -22.38 -11.41 3.34
C ASP A 67 -21.04 -11.04 3.97
N VAL A 68 -20.91 -9.76 4.36
CA VAL A 68 -19.68 -9.20 4.90
C VAL A 68 -19.84 -9.01 6.39
N THR A 69 -18.88 -9.53 7.16
CA THR A 69 -18.76 -9.28 8.60
C THR A 69 -17.44 -8.60 8.88
N VAL A 70 -17.45 -7.56 9.71
CA VAL A 70 -16.27 -6.80 10.11
C VAL A 70 -16.13 -6.90 11.61
N HIS A 71 -14.94 -7.26 12.09
CA HIS A 71 -14.62 -7.34 13.50
C HIS A 71 -13.24 -6.75 13.75
N PHE A 72 -13.09 -6.04 14.86
CA PHE A 72 -11.79 -5.55 15.31
C PHE A 72 -11.25 -6.47 16.40
N ASP A 73 -10.14 -7.14 16.10
CA ASP A 73 -9.40 -7.93 17.07
C ASP A 73 -8.41 -7.01 17.81
N LYS A 74 -8.70 -6.78 19.09
CA LYS A 74 -7.90 -5.91 19.97
C LYS A 74 -6.57 -6.53 20.36
N GLU A 75 -6.45 -7.86 20.35
CA GLU A 75 -5.21 -8.54 20.76
C GLU A 75 -4.15 -8.44 19.67
N SER A 76 -4.56 -8.55 18.41
CA SER A 76 -3.68 -8.43 17.25
C SER A 76 -3.62 -7.02 16.64
N ASP A 77 -4.48 -6.09 17.10
CA ASP A 77 -4.69 -4.75 16.51
C ASP A 77 -5.00 -4.85 15.00
N GLU A 78 -5.86 -5.80 14.64
CA GLU A 78 -6.26 -6.10 13.25
C GLU A 78 -7.77 -5.94 13.04
N TRP A 79 -8.14 -5.31 11.93
CA TRP A 79 -9.47 -5.44 11.36
C TRP A 79 -9.56 -6.74 10.58
N ILE A 80 -10.52 -7.59 10.93
CA ILE A 80 -10.81 -8.85 10.27
C ILE A 80 -12.14 -8.69 9.52
N ILE A 81 -12.06 -8.69 8.20
CA ILE A 81 -13.20 -8.61 7.29
C ILE A 81 -13.41 -9.99 6.68
N THR A 82 -14.56 -10.60 6.93
CA THR A 82 -14.89 -11.93 6.41
C THR A 82 -16.03 -11.82 5.42
N TYR A 83 -15.77 -12.31 4.21
CA TYR A 83 -16.71 -12.42 3.10
C TYR A 83 -17.21 -13.86 3.00
N LEU A 84 -18.50 -14.04 3.25
CA LEU A 84 -19.19 -15.31 3.12
C LEU A 84 -20.07 -15.28 1.87
N PRO A 85 -19.89 -16.19 0.90
CA PRO A 85 -20.73 -16.18 -0.30
C PRO A 85 -22.19 -16.46 0.08
N LYS A 86 -23.11 -15.61 -0.40
CA LYS A 86 -24.56 -15.84 -0.25
C LYS A 86 -24.95 -17.00 -1.14
N ARG A 87 -24.97 -18.21 -0.60
CA ARG A 87 -25.26 -19.42 -1.40
C ARG A 87 -26.63 -19.32 -2.09
N SER A 88 -26.65 -19.64 -3.38
CA SER A 88 -27.73 -20.46 -3.93
C SER A 88 -27.31 -21.93 -3.77
N SER A 89 -28.23 -22.75 -3.29
CA SER A 89 -28.11 -24.21 -3.14
C SER A 89 -27.24 -24.78 -2.01
N LYS A 90 -27.87 -25.74 -1.34
CA LYS A 90 -27.38 -26.56 -0.24
C LYS A 90 -26.38 -27.58 -0.81
N ASP A 91 -25.07 -27.41 -0.61
CA ASP A 91 -24.19 -28.52 -0.17
C ASP A 91 -22.69 -28.21 -0.03
N ASP A 92 -22.11 -27.16 -0.63
CA ASP A 92 -20.63 -27.03 -0.59
C ASP A 92 -20.09 -26.12 0.52
N LYS A 93 -19.67 -26.73 1.63
CA LYS A 93 -18.92 -26.12 2.76
C LYS A 93 -17.88 -25.10 2.28
N LEU A 94 -18.03 -23.84 2.70
CA LEU A 94 -17.00 -22.77 2.78
C LEU A 94 -16.18 -22.44 1.52
N SER A 95 -16.39 -23.12 0.38
CA SER A 95 -15.72 -22.84 -0.89
C SER A 95 -16.02 -21.41 -1.34
N GLY A 96 -14.98 -20.58 -1.40
CA GLY A 96 -15.07 -19.18 -1.78
C GLY A 96 -15.25 -18.20 -0.61
N GLN A 97 -15.04 -18.64 0.65
CA GLN A 97 -14.88 -17.70 1.76
C GLN A 97 -13.57 -16.91 1.57
N LYS A 98 -13.66 -15.60 1.75
CA LYS A 98 -12.48 -14.73 1.73
C LYS A 98 -12.36 -13.98 3.04
N VAL A 99 -11.16 -13.92 3.59
CA VAL A 99 -10.87 -13.19 4.83
C VAL A 99 -9.76 -12.19 4.54
N VAL A 100 -10.02 -10.92 4.82
CA VAL A 100 -9.04 -9.85 4.76
C VAL A 100 -8.69 -9.43 6.17
N LYS A 101 -7.41 -9.39 6.49
CA LYS A 101 -6.89 -8.85 7.75
C LYS A 101 -6.11 -7.58 7.47
N ILE A 102 -6.43 -6.50 8.17
CA ILE A 102 -5.76 -5.20 8.04
C ILE A 102 -5.19 -4.83 9.40
N ARG A 103 -3.87 -4.84 9.53
CA ARG A 103 -3.19 -4.45 10.76
C ARG A 103 -3.06 -2.94 10.86
N LYS A 104 -3.42 -2.39 12.01
CA LYS A 104 -3.59 -0.95 12.22
C LYS A 104 -2.28 -0.18 12.41
N ASP A 105 -1.30 -0.81 13.03
CA ASP A 105 -0.01 -0.21 13.39
C ASP A 105 0.94 -0.04 12.18
N ILE A 106 0.94 -1.01 11.27
CA ILE A 106 1.86 -1.07 10.12
C ILE A 106 1.15 -1.07 8.77
N GLY A 107 -0.19 -1.04 8.75
CA GLY A 107 -0.98 -1.02 7.52
C GLY A 107 -0.87 -2.28 6.65
N THR A 108 -0.46 -3.41 7.24
CA THR A 108 -0.32 -4.67 6.50
C THR A 108 -1.68 -5.28 6.19
N ILE A 109 -1.89 -5.63 4.92
CA ILE A 109 -3.11 -6.28 4.44
C ILE A 109 -2.80 -7.71 4.05
N SER A 110 -3.50 -8.68 4.64
CA SER A 110 -3.40 -10.11 4.32
C SER A 110 -4.73 -10.64 3.80
N VAL A 111 -4.71 -11.41 2.72
CA VAL A 111 -5.91 -12.02 2.13
C VAL A 111 -5.78 -13.53 2.21
N PHE A 112 -6.82 -14.18 2.72
CA PHE A 112 -6.93 -15.63 2.81
C PHE A 112 -8.18 -16.07 2.04
N GLU A 113 -8.01 -17.03 1.15
CA GLU A 113 -9.11 -17.65 0.40
C GLU A 113 -9.16 -19.13 0.75
N ASN A 114 -10.37 -19.63 1.02
CA ASN A 114 -10.64 -21.04 1.37
C ASN A 114 -11.48 -21.72 0.29
#